data_AF-A0A0U1LY05-F1
#
_entry.id   AF-A0A0U1LY05-F1
#
_cell.length_a   1.000
_cell.length_b   1.000
_cell.length_c   1.000
_cell.angle_alpha   90.00
_cell.angle_beta   90.00
_cell.angle_gamma   90.00
#
_symmetry.space_group_name_H-M   'P 1'
#
loop_
_entity.id
_entity.type
_entity.pdbx_description
1 polymer ?
#
loop_
_entity_poly.entity_id
_entity_poly.type
_entity_poly.pdbx_seq_one_letter_code
_entity_poly.pdbx_strand_id
1 'polypeptide(L)'
;MGRIVLEYDFSYVVKSGRGVRYAEAEAMRLVSKHTSVPVPEVLFKSFSPDHGSIEMTIIPGSPLEKIWDTLGDEAKNFVCCQTWDLISQVRDIQPPLELKGLFQCAADGSPSRDPLLSDLQEPARHLMSDSELRSRIYERYFHCGGRRYEHELPDMLPRSARSVFTHADIAPEIL
;
A
#
# COMPACT_ATOMS: atom_id res chain seq x y z
N MET A 1 5.64 14.37 13.49
CA MET A 1 6.59 13.56 14.29
C MET A 1 7.29 12.58 13.37
N GLY A 2 8.63 12.57 13.37
CA GLY A 2 9.44 11.94 12.32
C GLY A 2 9.50 10.41 12.36
N ARG A 3 9.82 9.83 11.20
CA ARG A 3 10.31 8.45 11.04
C ARG A 3 11.84 8.51 11.02
N ILE A 4 12.49 7.48 11.54
CA ILE A 4 13.95 7.35 11.52
C ILE A 4 14.31 6.10 10.73
N VAL A 5 15.32 6.21 9.86
CA VAL A 5 15.94 5.08 9.17
C VAL A 5 17.41 5.08 9.55
N LEU A 6 17.87 3.97 10.14
CA LEU A 6 19.27 3.75 10.50
C LEU A 6 19.84 2.64 9.62
N GLU A 7 21.00 2.87 9.03
CA GLU A 7 21.71 1.93 8.17
C GLU A 7 22.90 1.34 8.92
N TYR A 8 23.09 0.02 8.84
CA TYR A 8 24.14 -0.71 9.55
C TYR A 8 24.97 -1.55 8.57
N ASP A 9 26.25 -1.22 8.46
CA ASP A 9 27.27 -1.95 7.68
C ASP A 9 26.84 -2.30 6.24
N PHE A 10 25.97 -1.49 5.62
CA PHE A 10 25.36 -1.73 4.30
C PHE A 10 24.62 -3.07 4.17
N SER A 11 24.26 -3.71 5.29
CA SER A 11 23.66 -5.05 5.32
C SER A 11 22.18 -5.00 5.65
N TYR A 12 21.79 -4.18 6.62
CA TYR A 12 20.40 -3.99 7.03
C TYR A 12 20.11 -2.54 7.41
N VAL A 13 18.82 -2.23 7.41
CA VAL A 13 18.27 -0.94 7.83
C VAL A 13 17.17 -1.16 8.87
N VAL A 14 17.08 -0.24 9.83
CA VAL A 14 16.01 -0.20 10.81
C VAL A 14 15.13 1.01 10.53
N LYS A 15 13.87 0.76 10.16
CA LYS A 15 12.83 1.79 10.04
C LYS A 15 12.02 1.83 11.32
N SER A 16 12.03 2.95 12.03
CA SER A 16 11.32 3.09 13.31
C SER A 16 10.51 4.38 13.42
N GLY A 17 9.45 4.33 14.22
CA GLY A 17 8.64 5.49 14.56
C GLY A 17 7.15 5.19 14.75
N ARG A 18 6.41 6.22 15.19
CA ARG A 18 4.96 6.17 15.43
C ARG A 18 4.12 5.74 14.23
N GLY A 19 4.62 6.01 13.03
CA GLY A 19 3.93 5.74 11.77
C GLY A 19 4.32 4.42 11.12
N VAL A 20 5.21 3.63 11.73
CA VAL A 20 5.62 2.32 11.23
C VAL A 20 4.63 1.27 11.74
N ARG A 21 4.06 0.48 10.83
CA ARG A 21 2.95 -0.43 11.14
C ARG A 21 3.27 -1.89 10.84
N TYR A 22 2.58 -2.79 11.54
CA TYR A 22 2.66 -4.22 11.31
C TYR A 22 2.30 -4.59 9.86
N ALA A 23 1.29 -3.93 9.29
CA ALA A 23 0.94 -4.02 7.88
C ALA A 23 2.11 -3.77 6.91
N GLU A 24 3.11 -2.95 7.23
CA GLU A 24 4.26 -2.73 6.33
C GLU A 24 5.15 -3.98 6.25
N ALA A 25 5.37 -4.65 7.39
CA ALA A 25 6.13 -5.90 7.43
C ALA A 25 5.35 -7.04 6.75
N GLU A 26 4.04 -7.12 6.98
CA GLU A 26 3.20 -8.12 6.30
C GLU A 26 3.09 -7.88 4.80
N ALA A 27 3.06 -6.62 4.36
CA ALA A 27 3.10 -6.28 2.93
C ALA A 27 4.38 -6.81 2.27
N MET A 28 5.54 -6.54 2.86
CA MET A 28 6.82 -7.08 2.34
C MET A 28 6.82 -8.61 2.31
N ARG A 29 6.31 -9.27 3.36
CA ARG A 29 6.19 -10.73 3.42
C ARG A 29 5.24 -11.30 2.35
N LEU A 30 4.12 -10.64 2.08
CA LEU A 30 3.16 -11.07 1.07
C LEU A 30 3.75 -10.95 -0.33
N VAL A 31 4.42 -9.84 -0.62
CA VAL A 31 5.06 -9.60 -1.92
C VAL A 31 6.20 -10.58 -2.15
N SER A 32 7.10 -10.76 -1.19
CA SER A 32 8.25 -11.68 -1.34
C SER A 32 7.84 -13.12 -1.54
N LYS A 33 6.73 -13.55 -0.91
CA LYS A 33 6.25 -14.92 -0.99
C LYS A 33 5.59 -15.26 -2.33
N HIS A 34 4.94 -14.29 -2.98
CA HIS A 34 4.05 -14.57 -4.12
C HIS A 34 4.51 -13.94 -5.45
N THR A 35 5.61 -13.19 -5.46
CA THR A 35 6.07 -12.47 -6.65
C THR A 35 7.59 -12.54 -6.79
N SER A 36 8.11 -12.12 -7.94
CA SER A 36 9.53 -11.88 -8.15
C SER A 36 9.96 -10.46 -7.80
N VAL A 37 9.08 -9.65 -7.21
CA VAL A 37 9.40 -8.25 -6.90
C VAL A 37 10.46 -8.21 -5.79
N PRO A 38 11.61 -7.56 -6.01
CA PRO A 38 12.61 -7.42 -4.97
C PRO A 38 12.06 -6.51 -3.87
N VAL A 39 11.93 -7.07 -2.66
CA VAL A 39 11.53 -6.36 -1.45
C VAL A 39 12.51 -6.68 -0.31
N PRO A 40 12.69 -5.77 0.67
CA PRO A 40 13.53 -6.06 1.82
C PRO A 40 13.05 -7.31 2.57
N GLU A 41 13.99 -8.16 2.97
CA GLU A 41 13.69 -9.27 3.87
C GLU A 41 13.57 -8.73 5.29
N VAL A 42 12.45 -9.02 5.95
CA VAL A 42 12.22 -8.61 7.35
C VAL A 42 12.98 -9.53 8.29
N LEU A 43 14.00 -9.00 8.96
CA LEU A 43 14.86 -9.73 9.91
C LEU A 43 14.24 -9.73 11.31
N PHE A 44 13.80 -8.55 11.77
CA PHE A 44 13.17 -8.38 13.07
C PHE A 44 12.08 -7.31 13.00
N LYS A 45 11.02 -7.47 13.80
CA LYS A 45 9.92 -6.50 13.86
C LYS A 45 9.41 -6.38 15.29
N SER A 46 9.21 -5.14 15.75
CA SER A 46 8.72 -4.83 17.10
C SER A 46 7.67 -3.74 17.04
N PHE A 47 6.52 -3.98 17.69
CA PHE A 47 5.40 -3.06 17.68
C PHE A 47 4.83 -2.87 19.08
N SER A 48 4.64 -1.62 19.46
CA SER A 48 3.93 -1.15 20.63
C SER A 48 2.83 -0.17 20.20
N PRO A 49 1.89 0.22 21.09
CA PRO A 49 0.80 1.14 20.74
C PRO A 49 1.29 2.45 20.08
N ASP A 50 2.43 2.97 20.54
CA ASP A 50 2.97 4.26 20.12
C ASP A 50 4.23 4.15 19.25
N HIS A 51 4.72 2.95 18.93
CA HIS A 51 5.98 2.80 18.20
C HIS A 51 6.03 1.49 17.41
N GLY A 52 6.43 1.57 16.14
CA GLY A 52 6.81 0.41 15.35
C GLY A 52 8.28 0.50 14.94
N SER A 53 8.93 -0.66 14.84
CA SER A 53 10.26 -0.81 14.28
C SER A 53 10.32 -2.05 13.40
N ILE A 54 10.92 -1.91 12.22
CA ILE A 54 11.16 -3.01 11.29
C ILE A 54 12.64 -2.95 10.90
N GLU A 55 13.37 -4.01 11.25
CA GLU A 55 14.72 -4.28 10.78
C GLU A 55 14.63 -5.16 9.55
N MET A 56 15.26 -4.74 8.46
CA MET A 56 15.15 -5.39 7.17
C MET A 56 16.42 -5.25 6.33
N THR A 57 16.65 -6.16 5.39
CA THR A 57 17.83 -6.11 4.52
C THR A 57 17.82 -4.91 3.57
N ILE A 58 18.99 -4.51 3.08
CA ILE A 58 19.11 -3.50 2.03
C ILE A 58 19.01 -4.17 0.67
N ILE A 59 18.21 -3.59 -0.24
CA ILE A 59 18.25 -3.96 -1.65
C ILE A 59 19.33 -3.13 -2.34
N PRO A 60 20.37 -3.76 -2.92
CA PRO A 60 21.40 -3.03 -3.63
C PRO A 60 20.82 -2.39 -4.89
N GLY A 61 21.11 -1.10 -5.09
CA GLY A 61 20.65 -0.39 -6.27
C GLY A 61 20.85 1.12 -6.16
N SER A 62 20.52 1.82 -7.24
CA SER A 62 20.45 3.28 -7.26
C SER A 62 18.99 3.71 -7.46
N PRO A 63 18.50 4.73 -6.72
CA PRO A 63 17.19 5.30 -6.97
C PRO A 63 17.06 5.73 -8.43
N LEU A 64 15.94 5.36 -9.07
CA LEU A 64 15.71 5.61 -10.49
C LEU A 64 15.80 7.10 -10.83
N GLU A 65 15.32 7.99 -9.94
CA GLU A 65 15.41 9.45 -10.06
C GLU A 65 16.84 9.94 -10.33
N LYS A 66 17.86 9.30 -9.74
CA LYS A 66 19.26 9.72 -9.91
C LYS A 66 19.86 9.38 -11.27
N ILE A 67 19.32 8.37 -11.94
CA ILE A 67 19.86 7.84 -13.19
C ILE A 67 18.92 8.07 -14.37
N TRP A 68 17.66 8.46 -14.14
CA TRP A 68 16.63 8.54 -15.17
C TRP A 68 17.05 9.41 -16.37
N ASP A 69 17.61 10.59 -16.12
CA ASP A 69 18.03 11.52 -17.16
C ASP A 69 19.27 11.05 -17.93
N THR A 70 20.00 10.06 -17.40
CA THR A 70 21.17 9.46 -18.08
C THR A 70 20.79 8.24 -18.92
N LEU A 71 19.57 7.71 -18.77
CA LEU A 71 19.08 6.58 -19.56
C LEU A 71 18.63 7.04 -20.96
N GLY A 72 19.06 6.29 -21.98
CA GLY A 72 18.52 6.41 -23.33
C GLY A 72 17.09 5.87 -23.44
N ASP A 73 16.41 6.18 -24.56
CA ASP A 73 14.99 5.86 -24.75
C ASP A 73 14.67 4.37 -24.67
N GLU A 74 15.55 3.50 -25.20
CA GLU A 74 15.39 2.05 -25.12
C GLU A 74 15.45 1.56 -23.66
N ALA A 75 16.40 2.06 -22.87
CA ALA A 75 16.53 1.71 -21.46
C ALA A 75 15.34 2.22 -20.64
N LYS A 76 14.83 3.43 -20.93
CA LYS A 76 13.62 3.96 -20.30
C LYS A 76 12.40 3.10 -20.62
N ASN A 77 12.22 2.71 -21.89
CA ASN A 77 11.14 1.82 -22.30
C ASN A 77 11.23 0.48 -21.55
N PHE A 78 12.42 -0.11 -21.49
CA PHE A 78 12.66 -1.34 -20.74
C PHE A 78 12.29 -1.21 -19.26
N VAL A 79 12.69 -0.12 -18.59
CA VAL A 79 12.33 0.15 -17.19
C VAL A 79 10.81 0.29 -17.02
N CYS A 80 10.11 0.97 -17.94
CA CYS A 80 8.66 1.09 -17.90
C CYS A 80 7.96 -0.29 -18.01
N CYS A 81 8.38 -1.11 -18.98
CA CYS A 81 7.85 -2.47 -19.16
C CYS A 81 8.09 -3.32 -17.91
N GLN A 82 9.32 -3.34 -17.40
CA GLN A 82 9.66 -4.08 -16.18
C GLN A 82 8.85 -3.60 -14.98
N THR A 83 8.67 -2.29 -14.80
CA THR A 83 7.87 -1.74 -13.69
C THR A 83 6.42 -2.20 -13.80
N TRP A 84 5.84 -2.20 -15.00
CA TRP A 84 4.48 -2.68 -15.22
C TRP A 84 4.32 -4.17 -14.93
N ASP A 85 5.30 -4.99 -15.33
CA ASP A 85 5.30 -6.42 -15.03
C ASP A 85 5.34 -6.68 -13.52
N LEU A 86 6.17 -5.94 -12.78
CA LEU A 86 6.25 -6.06 -11.32
C LEU A 86 4.93 -5.61 -10.66
N ILE A 87 4.32 -4.51 -11.10
CA ILE A 87 3.01 -4.05 -10.61
C ILE A 87 1.93 -5.10 -10.88
N SER A 88 1.94 -5.70 -12.06
CA SER A 88 0.97 -6.73 -12.45
C SER A 88 1.08 -7.95 -11.53
N GLN A 89 2.30 -8.42 -11.24
CA GLN A 89 2.51 -9.51 -10.27
C GLN A 89 1.96 -9.16 -8.88
N VAL A 90 2.20 -7.95 -8.39
CA VAL A 90 1.70 -7.48 -7.08
C VAL A 90 0.17 -7.47 -7.06
N ARG A 91 -0.48 -7.05 -8.16
CA ARG A 91 -1.95 -7.02 -8.29
C ARG A 91 -2.59 -8.40 -8.44
N ASP A 92 -1.81 -9.40 -8.83
CA ASP A 92 -2.27 -10.79 -8.97
C ASP A 92 -2.12 -11.62 -7.68
N ILE A 93 -1.48 -11.07 -6.64
CA ILE A 93 -1.45 -11.67 -5.31
C ILE A 93 -2.88 -11.92 -4.82
N GLN A 94 -3.19 -13.17 -4.55
CA GLN A 94 -4.49 -13.56 -4.00
C GLN A 94 -4.56 -13.17 -2.52
N PRO A 95 -5.72 -12.66 -2.04
CA PRO A 95 -5.92 -12.41 -0.62
C PRO A 95 -5.66 -13.69 0.20
N PRO A 96 -4.91 -13.60 1.32
CA PRO A 96 -4.77 -14.71 2.25
C PRO A 96 -6.13 -15.24 2.71
N LEU A 97 -6.22 -16.54 2.99
CA LEU A 97 -7.48 -17.19 3.35
C LEU A 97 -8.11 -16.58 4.60
N GLU A 98 -7.27 -16.11 5.53
CA GLU A 98 -7.67 -15.46 6.78
C GLU A 98 -8.34 -14.09 6.54
N LEU A 99 -8.07 -13.46 5.39
CA LEU A 99 -8.65 -12.17 4.99
C LEU A 99 -9.83 -12.34 4.02
N LYS A 100 -10.23 -13.58 3.73
CA LYS A 100 -11.34 -13.87 2.82
C LYS A 100 -12.63 -13.23 3.33
N GLY A 101 -13.33 -12.52 2.45
CA GLY A 101 -14.56 -11.81 2.77
C GLY A 101 -14.34 -10.32 3.08
N LEU A 102 -13.11 -9.91 3.37
CA LEU A 102 -12.76 -8.49 3.38
C LEU A 102 -12.59 -8.01 1.93
N PHE A 103 -13.33 -6.97 1.55
CA PHE A 103 -13.15 -6.33 0.26
C PHE A 103 -12.00 -5.33 0.28
N GLN A 104 -11.83 -4.58 1.37
CA GLN A 104 -10.72 -3.64 1.51
C GLN A 104 -10.13 -3.72 2.93
N CYS A 105 -8.83 -3.97 3.00
CA CYS A 105 -8.05 -3.98 4.24
C CYS A 105 -6.56 -3.70 3.95
N ALA A 106 -5.80 -3.47 5.00
CA ALA A 106 -4.34 -3.49 4.96
C ALA A 106 -3.81 -4.94 4.87
N ALA A 107 -2.50 -5.09 4.64
CA ALA A 107 -1.83 -6.39 4.50
C ALA A 107 -1.97 -7.30 5.73
N ASP A 108 -2.20 -6.72 6.91
CA ASP A 108 -2.42 -7.43 8.17
C ASP A 108 -3.92 -7.65 8.49
N GLY A 109 -4.81 -7.32 7.55
CA GLY A 109 -6.26 -7.41 7.73
C GLY A 109 -6.89 -6.22 8.45
N SER A 110 -6.10 -5.28 8.99
CA SER A 110 -6.65 -4.11 9.66
C SER A 110 -7.39 -3.17 8.69
N PRO A 111 -8.37 -2.38 9.16
CA PRO A 111 -9.00 -1.36 8.33
C PRO A 111 -7.99 -0.31 7.83
N SER A 112 -8.23 0.22 6.63
CA SER A 112 -7.36 1.26 6.07
C SER A 112 -7.38 2.54 6.92
N ARG A 113 -6.19 3.16 7.04
CA ARG A 113 -6.02 4.49 7.65
C ARG A 113 -5.92 5.61 6.61
N ASP A 114 -6.17 5.29 5.34
CA ASP A 114 -6.24 6.28 4.28
C ASP A 114 -7.31 7.34 4.66
N PRO A 115 -7.04 8.65 4.54
CA PRO A 115 -8.01 9.69 4.85
C PRO A 115 -9.35 9.55 4.12
N LEU A 116 -9.37 8.93 2.94
CA LEU A 116 -10.58 8.62 2.17
C LEU A 116 -11.33 7.39 2.67
N LEU A 117 -10.65 6.45 3.35
CA LEU A 117 -11.20 5.15 3.72
C LEU A 117 -11.36 4.93 5.24
N SER A 118 -10.67 5.72 6.05
CA SER A 118 -10.75 5.67 7.52
C SER A 118 -12.20 5.77 7.98
N ASP A 119 -12.60 4.94 8.94
CA ASP A 119 -13.95 5.00 9.49
C ASP A 119 -14.10 6.19 10.44
N LEU A 120 -15.34 6.68 10.58
CA LEU A 120 -15.72 7.68 11.56
C LEU A 120 -16.09 7.06 12.92
N GLN A 121 -16.23 5.73 12.98
CA GLN A 121 -16.56 4.99 14.20
C GLN A 121 -15.33 4.38 14.86
N GLU A 122 -15.41 4.20 16.18
CA GLU A 122 -14.43 3.45 16.97
C GLU A 122 -15.13 2.30 17.72
N PRO A 123 -14.77 1.02 17.47
CA PRO A 123 -13.76 0.54 16.53
C PRO A 123 -14.18 0.72 15.06
N ALA A 124 -13.20 0.83 14.16
CA ALA A 124 -13.44 0.97 12.74
C ALA A 124 -14.08 -0.29 12.13
N ARG A 125 -15.13 -0.11 11.31
CA ARG A 125 -15.81 -1.18 10.59
C ARG A 125 -14.99 -1.59 9.37
N HIS A 126 -14.90 -2.91 9.17
CA HIS A 126 -14.33 -3.50 7.96
C HIS A 126 -15.23 -3.24 6.74
N LEU A 127 -14.60 -3.22 5.56
CA LEU A 127 -15.28 -3.10 4.28
C LEU A 127 -15.35 -4.48 3.63
N MET A 128 -16.55 -4.99 3.45
CA MET A 128 -16.87 -6.35 2.98
C MET A 128 -17.34 -6.36 1.52
N SER A 129 -17.60 -5.20 0.92
CA SER A 129 -18.01 -5.07 -0.48
C SER A 129 -17.58 -3.76 -1.14
N ASP A 130 -17.60 -3.73 -2.48
CA ASP A 130 -17.42 -2.53 -3.30
C ASP A 130 -18.42 -1.42 -2.94
N SER A 131 -19.68 -1.80 -2.65
CA SER A 131 -20.70 -0.83 -2.27
C SER A 131 -20.37 -0.16 -0.93
N GLU A 132 -19.89 -0.92 0.05
CA GLU A 132 -19.46 -0.37 1.34
C GLU A 132 -18.24 0.53 1.19
N LEU A 133 -17.27 0.14 0.35
CA LEU A 133 -16.10 0.96 0.03
C LEU A 133 -16.53 2.32 -0.56
N ARG A 134 -17.41 2.33 -1.55
CA ARG A 134 -17.91 3.57 -2.17
C ARG A 134 -18.71 4.42 -1.19
N SER A 135 -19.56 3.81 -0.36
CA SER A 135 -20.25 4.50 0.73
C SER A 135 -19.27 5.14 1.70
N ARG A 136 -18.19 4.44 2.09
CA ARG A 136 -17.14 4.98 2.96
C ARG A 136 -16.44 6.19 2.35
N ILE A 137 -16.08 6.13 1.07
CA ILE A 137 -15.48 7.26 0.36
C ILE A 137 -16.42 8.47 0.37
N TYR A 138 -17.72 8.24 0.10
CA TYR A 138 -18.73 9.29 0.14
C TYR A 138 -18.92 9.89 1.54
N GLU A 139 -19.04 9.06 2.58
CA GLU A 139 -19.11 9.48 3.99
C GLU A 139 -17.93 10.38 4.35
N ARG A 140 -16.71 9.99 3.96
CA ARG A 140 -15.49 10.74 4.23
C ARG A 140 -15.39 12.04 3.44
N TYR A 141 -15.78 12.03 2.17
CA TYR A 141 -15.88 13.24 1.36
C TYR A 141 -16.83 14.26 2.02
N PHE A 142 -18.02 13.84 2.43
CA PHE A 142 -19.00 14.71 3.06
C PHE A 142 -18.53 15.22 4.43
N HIS A 143 -17.96 14.33 5.25
CA HIS A 143 -17.40 14.66 6.57
C HIS A 143 -16.28 15.72 6.47
N CYS A 144 -15.45 15.65 5.43
CA CYS A 144 -14.38 16.61 5.17
C CYS A 144 -14.88 17.90 4.48
N GLY A 145 -16.19 18.16 4.47
CA GLY A 145 -16.78 19.38 3.91
C GLY A 145 -16.99 19.36 2.39
N GLY A 146 -16.84 18.19 1.75
CA GLY A 146 -17.18 18.00 0.35
C GLY A 146 -18.67 18.24 0.11
N ARG A 147 -19.00 19.17 -0.79
CA ARG A 147 -20.38 19.50 -1.23
C ARG A 147 -20.54 19.65 -2.73
N ARG A 148 -19.42 19.83 -3.47
CA ARG A 148 -19.42 20.07 -4.92
C ARG A 148 -20.11 18.99 -5.74
N TYR A 149 -19.91 17.72 -5.38
CA TYR A 149 -20.50 16.55 -6.04
C TYR A 149 -21.40 15.74 -5.08
N GLU A 150 -22.14 16.40 -4.20
CA GLU A 150 -22.93 15.71 -3.16
C GLU A 150 -23.91 14.68 -3.76
N HIS A 151 -24.54 15.02 -4.89
CA HIS A 151 -25.53 14.15 -5.52
C HIS A 151 -24.93 13.25 -6.61
N GLU A 152 -23.80 13.64 -7.21
CA GLU A 152 -23.18 12.88 -8.31
C GLU A 152 -22.06 11.93 -7.85
N LEU A 153 -21.37 12.22 -6.74
CA LEU A 153 -20.18 11.46 -6.34
C LEU A 153 -20.44 9.95 -6.21
N PRO A 154 -21.53 9.46 -5.58
CA PRO A 154 -21.77 8.02 -5.48
C PRO A 154 -21.83 7.30 -6.83
N ASP A 155 -22.29 7.99 -7.88
CA ASP A 155 -22.40 7.47 -9.24
C ASP A 155 -21.12 7.66 -10.06
N MET A 156 -20.32 8.67 -9.73
CA MET A 156 -19.00 8.92 -10.36
C MET A 156 -17.92 7.95 -9.89
N LEU A 157 -18.07 7.34 -8.71
CA LEU A 157 -17.06 6.43 -8.16
C LEU A 157 -16.96 5.15 -9.03
N PRO A 158 -15.74 4.74 -9.42
CA PRO A 158 -15.53 3.53 -10.19
C PRO A 158 -15.99 2.30 -9.41
N ARG A 159 -16.45 1.29 -10.14
CA ARG A 159 -16.93 0.02 -9.58
C ARG A 159 -15.95 -1.08 -9.92
N SER A 160 -15.66 -1.95 -8.96
CA SER A 160 -14.85 -3.13 -9.20
C SER A 160 -15.49 -4.38 -8.64
N ALA A 161 -15.34 -5.49 -9.38
CA ALA A 161 -15.72 -6.81 -8.90
C ALA A 161 -14.69 -7.40 -7.90
N ARG A 162 -13.46 -6.87 -7.89
CA ARG A 162 -12.38 -7.34 -7.02
C ARG A 162 -11.52 -6.19 -6.50
N SER A 163 -10.99 -6.35 -5.29
CA SER A 163 -9.84 -5.58 -4.83
C SER A 163 -8.55 -6.29 -5.20
N VAL A 164 -7.49 -5.50 -5.35
CA VAL A 164 -6.14 -6.00 -5.62
C VAL A 164 -5.18 -5.46 -4.57
N PHE A 165 -4.12 -6.21 -4.30
CA PHE A 165 -3.05 -5.72 -3.48
C PHE A 165 -2.27 -4.65 -4.26
N THR A 166 -2.09 -3.47 -3.68
CA THR A 166 -1.39 -2.35 -4.34
C THR A 166 -0.77 -1.41 -3.30
N HIS A 167 0.28 -0.69 -3.72
CA HIS A 167 0.78 0.44 -2.96
C HIS A 167 -0.12 1.66 -3.18
N ALA A 168 -0.25 2.54 -2.19
CA ALA A 168 -1.11 3.73 -2.27
C ALA A 168 -0.62 4.76 -3.31
N ASP A 169 0.68 4.78 -3.60
CA ASP A 169 1.28 5.68 -4.60
C ASP A 169 1.05 5.19 -6.05
N ILE A 170 0.67 3.92 -6.24
CA ILE A 170 0.30 3.41 -7.55
C ILE A 170 -1.18 3.71 -7.73
N ALA A 171 -1.47 4.79 -8.45
CA ALA A 171 -2.84 5.13 -8.80
C ALA A 171 -3.50 3.91 -9.50
N PRO A 172 -4.75 3.57 -9.14
CA PRO A 172 -5.52 2.62 -9.92
C PRO A 172 -5.93 3.30 -11.23
N GLU A 173 -5.00 3.40 -12.18
CA GLU A 173 -5.39 3.63 -13.57
C GLU A 173 -6.01 2.33 -14.10
N ILE A 174 -7.21 2.51 -14.64
CA ILE A 174 -8.14 1.52 -15.17
C ILE A 174 -7.39 0.67 -16.22
N LEU A 175 -7.37 -0.66 -16.01
CA LEU A 175 -7.20 -1.62 -17.10
C LEU A 175 -8.46 -1.60 -17.97
#